data_AF-A0A7S2BKM9-F1
#
_entry.id   AF-A0A7S2BKM9-F1
#
_cell.length_a   1.000
_cell.length_b   1.000
_cell.length_c   1.000
_cell.angle_alpha   90.00
_cell.angle_beta   90.00
_cell.angle_gamma   90.00
#
_symmetry.space_group_name_H-M   'P 1'
#
loop_
_entity.id
_entity.type
_entity.pdbx_description
1 polymer ?
#
loop_
_entity_poly.entity_id
_entity_poly.type
_entity_poly.pdbx_seq_one_letter_code
_entity_poly.pdbx_strand_id
1 'polypeptide(L)'
;TYEYDAMAAVGLLACEVAPNSAIPADFGTQLWGAATSSSFEFEGLSGVVRFDERGDRDKRTANIQLYNVLQAADGTFSESLVASYDGSRSAAWAWEGGS
;
A
#
# COMPACT_ATOMS: atom_id res chain seq x y z
N THR A 1 -1.06 0.20 -10.21
CA THR A 1 -1.58 -0.34 -8.94
C THR A 1 -1.73 0.75 -7.90
N TYR A 2 -0.64 1.41 -7.48
CA TYR A 2 -0.68 2.41 -6.40
C TYR A 2 -1.58 3.63 -6.65
N GLU A 3 -1.65 4.12 -7.89
CA GLU A 3 -2.56 5.24 -8.24
C GLU A 3 -4.03 4.90 -8.02
N TYR A 4 -4.42 3.66 -8.37
CA TYR A 4 -5.78 3.18 -8.14
C TYR A 4 -6.08 3.08 -6.64
N ASP A 5 -5.16 2.53 -5.87
CA ASP A 5 -5.30 2.41 -4.42
C ASP A 5 -5.36 3.80 -3.76
N ALA A 6 -4.63 4.78 -4.26
CA ALA A 6 -4.72 6.16 -3.79
C ALA A 6 -6.11 6.76 -4.04
N MET A 7 -6.67 6.57 -5.24
CA MET A 7 -8.02 7.04 -5.56
C MET A 7 -9.10 6.33 -4.73
N ALA A 8 -8.96 5.01 -4.55
CA ALA A 8 -9.85 4.22 -3.71
C ALA A 8 -9.77 4.68 -2.23
N ALA A 9 -8.57 4.94 -1.71
CA ALA A 9 -8.36 5.43 -0.36
C ALA A 9 -9.08 6.75 -0.12
N VAL A 10 -8.90 7.73 -1.02
CA VAL A 10 -9.58 9.03 -0.91
C VAL A 10 -11.10 8.87 -0.93
N GLY A 11 -11.64 8.00 -1.79
CA GLY A 11 -13.07 7.72 -1.85
C GLY A 11 -13.62 7.08 -0.58
N LEU A 12 -12.92 6.07 -0.04
CA LEU A 12 -13.31 5.38 1.18
C LEU A 12 -13.23 6.30 2.41
N LEU A 13 -12.17 7.09 2.52
CA LEU A 13 -12.01 8.10 3.57
C LEU A 13 -13.11 9.15 3.48
N ALA A 14 -13.44 9.63 2.28
CA ALA A 14 -14.53 10.56 2.08
C ALA A 14 -15.88 9.96 2.51
N CYS A 15 -16.12 8.66 2.31
CA CYS A 15 -17.30 7.98 2.82
C CYS A 15 -17.33 7.88 4.35
N GLU A 16 -16.18 7.67 5.00
CA GLU A 16 -16.06 7.58 6.45
C GLU A 16 -16.39 8.91 7.14
N VAL A 17 -15.96 10.03 6.53
CA VAL A 17 -16.21 11.38 7.05
C VAL A 17 -17.34 12.12 6.34
N ALA A 18 -18.12 11.43 5.50
CA ALA A 18 -19.18 12.06 4.71
C ALA A 18 -20.24 12.70 5.62
N PRO A 19 -20.45 14.02 5.55
CA PRO A 19 -21.52 14.66 6.30
C PRO A 19 -22.88 14.30 5.71
N ASN A 20 -23.90 14.21 6.56
CA ASN A 20 -25.31 14.07 6.14
C ASN A 20 -25.89 15.37 5.53
N SER A 21 -25.07 16.42 5.42
CA SER A 21 -25.45 17.79 5.02
C SER A 21 -24.35 18.41 4.14
N ALA A 22 -24.36 19.74 3.98
CA ALA A 22 -23.30 20.44 3.28
C ALA A 22 -21.90 20.08 3.81
N ILE A 23 -20.92 20.02 2.89
CA ILE A 23 -19.52 19.72 3.20
C ILE A 23 -18.98 20.80 4.14
N PRO A 24 -18.48 20.44 5.34
CA PRO A 24 -17.98 21.42 6.30
C PRO A 24 -16.63 21.97 5.85
N ALA A 25 -16.27 23.17 6.33
CA ALA A 25 -15.04 23.85 5.93
C ALA A 25 -13.76 23.10 6.37
N ASP A 26 -13.85 22.25 7.39
CA ASP A 26 -12.78 21.43 7.96
C ASP A 26 -12.77 20.00 7.40
N PHE A 27 -13.50 19.72 6.31
CA PHE A 27 -13.57 18.38 5.71
C PHE A 27 -12.19 17.77 5.41
N GLY A 28 -11.24 18.57 4.93
CA GLY A 28 -9.87 18.10 4.70
C GLY A 28 -9.14 17.67 5.98
N THR A 29 -9.39 18.36 7.10
CA THR A 29 -8.84 17.98 8.41
C THR A 29 -9.49 16.70 8.94
N GLN A 30 -10.80 16.53 8.74
CA GLN A 30 -11.49 15.30 9.10
C GLN A 30 -10.99 14.11 8.28
N LEU A 31 -10.81 14.31 6.96
CA LEU A 31 -10.27 13.30 6.05
C LEU A 31 -8.85 12.89 6.44
N TRP A 32 -7.98 13.85 6.78
CA TRP A 32 -6.64 13.57 7.30
C TRP A 32 -6.68 12.79 8.63
N GLY A 33 -7.56 13.20 9.54
CA GLY A 33 -7.76 12.51 10.82
C GLY A 33 -8.22 11.06 10.66
N ALA A 34 -9.11 10.80 9.71
CA ALA A 34 -9.53 9.44 9.35
C ALA A 34 -8.37 8.64 8.74
N ALA A 35 -7.62 9.24 7.81
CA ALA A 35 -6.51 8.58 7.11
C ALA A 35 -5.39 8.12 8.05
N THR A 36 -5.06 8.97 9.03
CA THR A 36 -4.01 8.72 10.03
C THR A 36 -4.53 8.02 11.29
N SER A 37 -5.82 7.66 11.31
CA SER A 37 -6.40 6.88 12.39
C SER A 37 -5.84 5.45 12.38
N SER A 38 -5.77 4.81 13.54
CA SER A 38 -5.31 3.42 13.61
C SER A 38 -6.26 2.40 12.97
N SER A 39 -7.47 2.83 12.59
CA SER A 39 -8.58 2.00 12.11
C SER A 39 -8.78 2.00 10.60
N PHE A 40 -8.20 2.95 9.86
CA PHE A 40 -8.36 2.98 8.41
C PHE A 40 -7.47 1.93 7.74
N GLU A 41 -8.12 0.91 7.18
CA GLU A 41 -7.46 -0.18 6.45
C GLU A 41 -8.41 -0.75 5.39
N PHE A 42 -7.90 -1.08 4.20
CA PHE A 42 -8.69 -1.78 3.17
C PHE A 42 -7.84 -2.64 2.24
N GLU A 43 -8.45 -3.64 1.60
CA GLU A 43 -7.79 -4.46 0.58
C GLU A 43 -7.70 -3.71 -0.76
N GLY A 44 -6.48 -3.32 -1.14
CA GLY A 44 -6.19 -2.67 -2.43
C GLY A 44 -5.58 -3.63 -3.44
N LEU A 45 -5.33 -3.14 -4.67
CA LEU A 45 -4.65 -3.91 -5.71
C LEU A 45 -3.17 -4.16 -5.39
N SER A 46 -2.55 -3.33 -4.54
CA SER A 46 -1.18 -3.53 -4.02
C SER A 46 -1.13 -4.34 -2.73
N GLY A 47 -2.25 -4.95 -2.31
CA GLY A 47 -2.42 -5.59 -1.01
C GLY A 47 -3.02 -4.63 0.02
N VAL A 48 -2.94 -4.99 1.30
CA VAL A 48 -3.60 -4.25 2.39
C VAL A 48 -3.07 -2.82 2.49
N VAL A 49 -3.99 -1.86 2.36
CA VAL A 49 -3.76 -0.41 2.42
C VAL A 49 -4.03 0.12 3.80
N ARG A 50 -3.00 0.70 4.40
CA ARG A 50 -3.02 1.35 5.71
C ARG A 50 -2.00 2.50 5.70
N PHE A 51 -2.31 3.58 6.41
CA PHE A 51 -1.37 4.67 6.61
C PHE A 51 -0.91 4.74 8.06
N ASP A 52 0.32 5.20 8.28
CA ASP A 52 0.82 5.54 9.61
C ASP A 52 0.40 6.97 10.03
N GLU A 53 0.85 7.42 11.19
CA GLU A 53 0.51 8.76 11.71
C GLU A 53 1.02 9.93 10.85
N ARG A 54 1.89 9.66 9.87
CA ARG A 54 2.45 10.63 8.94
C ARG A 54 1.80 10.58 7.56
N GLY A 55 0.86 9.66 7.35
CA GLY A 55 0.24 9.43 6.05
C GLY A 55 1.10 8.58 5.10
N ASP A 56 2.20 8.00 5.58
CA ASP A 56 3.02 7.08 4.80
C ASP A 56 2.37 5.69 4.79
N ARG A 57 2.70 4.86 3.80
CA ARG A 57 2.25 3.46 3.78
C ARG A 57 2.82 2.73 4.99
N ASP A 58 1.92 2.20 5.84
CA ASP A 58 2.32 1.56 7.09
C ASP A 58 3.19 0.31 6.81
N LYS A 59 4.33 0.21 7.50
CA LYS A 59 5.26 -0.93 7.40
C LYS A 59 4.60 -2.29 7.72
N ARG A 60 3.53 -2.30 8.52
CA ARG A 60 2.75 -3.50 8.87
C ARG A 60 1.95 -4.05 7.70
N THR A 61 1.73 -3.26 6.66
CA THR A 61 1.05 -3.71 5.44
C THR A 61 1.88 -3.40 4.20
N ALA A 62 3.19 -3.20 4.39
CA ALA A 62 4.11 -2.99 3.29
C ALA A 62 4.18 -4.25 2.42
N ASN A 63 4.18 -4.03 1.11
CA ASN A 63 4.32 -5.06 0.09
C ASN A 63 5.57 -4.75 -0.74
N ILE A 64 6.57 -5.63 -0.70
CA ILE A 64 7.86 -5.42 -1.37
C ILE A 64 8.14 -6.63 -2.24
N GLN A 65 8.62 -6.38 -3.46
CA GLN A 65 9.11 -7.42 -4.35
C GLN A 65 10.62 -7.20 -4.56
N LEU A 66 11.41 -8.25 -4.30
CA LEU A 66 12.84 -8.25 -4.53
C LEU A 66 13.13 -8.97 -5.84
N TYR A 67 13.83 -8.27 -6.73
CA TYR A 67 14.25 -8.78 -8.02
C TYR A 67 15.77 -8.86 -8.08
N ASN A 68 16.27 -9.92 -8.72
CA ASN A 68 17.67 -10.01 -9.13
C ASN A 68 17.78 -9.66 -10.63
N VAL A 69 18.80 -8.87 -10.97
CA VAL A 69 19.08 -8.50 -12.36
C VAL A 69 20.14 -9.45 -12.92
N LEU A 70 19.78 -10.19 -13.97
CA LEU A 70 20.63 -11.18 -14.61
C LEU A 70 21.11 -10.66 -15.95
N GLN A 71 22.42 -10.78 -16.21
CA GLN A 71 23.00 -10.46 -17.51
C GLN A 71 23.26 -11.75 -18.30
N ALA A 72 22.76 -11.82 -19.52
CA ALA A 72 23.03 -12.91 -20.44
C ALA A 72 24.37 -12.71 -21.17
N ALA A 73 24.88 -13.78 -21.80
CA ALA A 73 26.16 -13.75 -22.52
C ALA A 73 26.19 -12.79 -23.73
N ASP A 74 25.01 -12.47 -24.29
CA ASP A 74 24.84 -11.48 -25.35
C ASP A 74 24.75 -10.03 -24.84
N GLY A 75 24.88 -9.83 -23.53
CA GLY A 75 24.82 -8.53 -22.86
C GLY A 75 23.42 -8.05 -22.50
N THR A 76 22.36 -8.79 -22.82
CA THR A 76 20.99 -8.44 -22.43
C THR A 76 20.76 -8.59 -20.93
N PHE A 77 19.87 -7.77 -20.37
CA PHE A 77 19.48 -7.82 -18.96
C PHE A 77 18.05 -8.37 -18.82
N SER A 78 17.83 -9.16 -17.79
CA SER A 78 16.51 -9.65 -17.38
C SER A 78 16.34 -9.54 -15.87
N GLU A 79 15.10 -9.48 -15.42
CA GLU A 79 14.75 -9.43 -14.00
C GLU A 79 14.10 -10.75 -13.59
N SER A 80 14.47 -11.25 -12.42
CA SER A 80 13.90 -12.46 -11.84
C SER A 80 13.47 -12.18 -10.40
N LEU A 81 12.20 -12.43 -10.08
CA LEU A 81 11.68 -12.29 -8.72
C LEU A 81 12.38 -13.34 -7.82
N VAL A 82 13.01 -12.88 -6.75
CA VAL A 82 13.72 -13.76 -5.79
C VAL A 82 13.02 -13.86 -4.46
N ALA A 83 12.25 -12.83 -4.09
CA ALA A 83 11.43 -12.87 -2.89
C ALA A 83 10.30 -11.85 -2.95
N SER A 84 9.25 -12.11 -2.19
CA SER A 84 8.20 -11.14 -1.87
C SER A 84 8.09 -10.98 -0.36
N TYR A 85 7.77 -9.76 0.07
CA TYR A 85 7.46 -9.40 1.44
C TYR A 85 6.01 -8.94 1.52
N ASP A 86 5.27 -9.50 2.46
CA ASP A 86 3.93 -9.04 2.83
C ASP A 86 3.90 -8.84 4.35
N GLY A 87 3.94 -7.58 4.76
CA GLY A 87 3.99 -7.19 6.17
C GLY A 87 2.78 -7.63 6.99
N SER A 88 1.65 -7.94 6.32
CA SER A 88 0.42 -8.39 6.99
C SER A 88 0.50 -9.84 7.48
N ARG A 89 1.50 -10.60 7.04
CA ARG A 89 1.65 -12.04 7.34
C ARG A 89 2.62 -12.28 8.49
N SER A 90 2.38 -13.37 9.24
CA SER A 90 3.28 -13.83 10.31
C SER A 90 4.65 -14.27 9.78
N ALA A 91 4.68 -14.90 8.61
CA ALA A 91 5.89 -15.16 7.83
C ALA A 91 5.91 -14.19 6.64
N ALA A 92 6.48 -13.01 6.86
CA ALA A 92 6.36 -11.91 5.92
C ALA A 92 7.15 -12.13 4.62
N TRP A 93 8.30 -12.83 4.66
CA TRP A 93 9.10 -13.13 3.48
C TRP A 93 8.75 -14.48 2.87
N ALA A 94 8.43 -14.50 1.57
CA ALA A 94 8.38 -15.69 0.74
C ALA A 94 9.55 -15.63 -0.26
N TRP A 95 10.49 -16.55 -0.13
CA TRP A 95 11.65 -16.68 -1.03
C TRP A 95 11.30 -17.62 -2.18
N GLU A 96 11.50 -17.17 -3.42
CA GLU A 96 11.24 -17.92 -4.66
C GLU A 96 12.52 -18.61 -5.18
N GLY A 97 13.68 -18.29 -4.59
CA GLY A 97 14.98 -18.84 -4.99
C GLY A 97 15.26 -20.23 -4.41
N GLY A 98 15.00 -21.27 -5.21
CA GLY A 98 15.68 -22.56 -5.10
C GLY A 98 16.87 -22.60 -6.06
N SER A 99 18.05 -22.92 -5.54
CA SER A 99 19.25 -23.26 -6.33
C SER A 99 19.06 -24.55 -7.13
#